data_AF-A0A3D1H355-F1
#
_entry.id   AF-A0A3D1H355-F1
#
_cell.length_a   1.000
_cell.length_b   1.000
_cell.length_c   1.000
_cell.angle_alpha   90.00
_cell.angle_beta   90.00
_cell.angle_gamma   90.00
#
_symmetry.space_group_name_H-M   'P 1'
#
loop_
_entity.id
_entity.type
_entity.pdbx_description
1 polymer ?
#
loop_
_entity_poly.entity_id
_entity_poly.type
_entity_poly.pdbx_seq_one_letter_code
_entity_poly.pdbx_strand_id
1 'polypeptide(L)' 'MFVSGFTFIRNAIKLDYPVKEAILSILPVVDEMVVAVGESDDDTRLLIESLGSKIRIIDTIWDD' A
#
# COMPACT_ATOMS: atom_id res chain seq x y z
N MET A 1 22.10 4.02 -6.96
CA MET A 1 21.45 4.31 -5.65
C MET A 1 20.15 3.54 -5.65
N PHE A 2 19.78 2.92 -4.53
CA PHE A 2 18.52 2.20 -4.39
C PHE A 2 17.57 3.02 -3.52
N VAL A 3 16.32 3.20 -3.94
CA VAL A 3 15.32 4.02 -3.27
C VAL A 3 14.08 3.19 -2.95
N SER A 4 13.79 3.03 -1.66
CA SER A 4 12.57 2.38 -1.17
C SER A 4 11.50 3.43 -0.85
N GLY A 5 10.34 3.31 -1.48
CA GLY A 5 9.11 4.00 -1.05
C GLY A 5 8.47 3.26 0.12
N PHE A 6 7.83 3.99 1.03
CA PHE A 6 7.12 3.41 2.16
C PHE A 6 5.81 4.14 2.43
N THR A 7 4.75 3.37 2.73
CA THR A 7 3.49 3.89 3.26
C THR A 7 2.79 2.83 4.10
N PHE A 8 1.74 3.23 4.82
CA PHE A 8 0.88 2.34 5.57
C PHE A 8 -0.59 2.68 5.30
N ILE A 9 -1.47 1.68 5.36
CA ILE A 9 -2.89 1.87 5.06
C ILE A 9 -3.75 0.80 5.73
N ARG A 10 -4.96 1.18 6.17
CA ARG A 10 -6.03 0.30 6.70
C ARG A 10 -7.35 0.81 6.16
N ASN A 11 -8.25 -0.08 5.72
CA ASN A 11 -9.61 0.25 5.27
C ASN A 11 -9.67 1.34 4.18
N ALA A 12 -8.78 1.29 3.19
CA ALA A 12 -8.67 2.29 2.13
C ALA A 12 -9.94 2.43 1.29
N ILE A 13 -10.62 1.32 1.00
CA ILE A 13 -11.81 1.32 0.16
C ILE A 13 -12.99 1.87 0.96
N LYS A 14 -13.16 1.38 2.19
CA LYS A 14 -14.23 1.83 3.08
C LYS A 14 -14.13 3.31 3.45
N LEU A 15 -12.91 3.82 3.62
CA LEU A 15 -12.64 5.22 3.95
C LEU A 15 -12.47 6.11 2.71
N ASP A 16 -12.62 5.55 1.50
CA ASP A 16 -12.50 6.25 0.22
C ASP A 16 -11.15 7.00 0.07
N TYR A 17 -10.07 6.36 0.53
CA TYR A 17 -8.73 6.89 0.35
C TYR A 17 -8.23 6.61 -1.08
N PRO A 18 -7.64 7.60 -1.77
CA PRO A 18 -7.10 7.44 -3.12
C PRO A 18 -5.74 6.72 -3.11
N VAL A 19 -5.67 5.55 -2.45
CA VAL A 19 -4.42 4.81 -2.22
C VAL A 19 -3.81 4.29 -3.51
N LYS A 20 -4.65 3.91 -4.48
CA LYS A 20 -4.23 3.45 -5.80
C LYS A 20 -3.48 4.56 -6.54
N GLU A 21 -4.10 5.73 -6.65
CA GLU A 21 -3.54 6.90 -7.33
C GLU A 21 -2.25 7.37 -6.62
N ALA A 22 -2.26 7.40 -5.28
CA ALA A 22 -1.10 7.77 -4.48
C ALA A 22 0.10 6.85 -4.75
N ILE A 23 -0.09 5.54 -4.70
CA ILE A 23 0.99 4.57 -4.94
C ILE A 23 1.46 4.62 -6.40
N LEU A 24 0.54 4.63 -7.37
CA LEU A 24 0.90 4.70 -8.79
C LEU A 24 1.71 5.95 -9.13
N SER A 25 1.49 7.07 -8.42
CA SER A 25 2.30 8.28 -8.59
C SER A 25 3.75 8.15 -8.11
N ILE A 26 4.01 7.27 -7.12
CA ILE A 26 5.31 7.05 -6.50
C ILE A 26 6.10 5.94 -7.21
N LEU A 27 5.44 4.91 -7.75
CA LEU A 27 6.07 3.76 -8.42
C LEU A 27 7.15 4.11 -9.49
N PRO A 28 7.05 5.20 -10.26
CA PRO A 28 8.08 5.56 -11.25
C PRO A 28 9.39 6.06 -10.63
N VAL A 29 9.39 6.54 -9.39
CA VAL A 29 10.55 7.20 -8.76
C VAL A 29 11.24 6.34 -7.70
N VAL A 30 10.76 5.12 -7.48
CA VAL A 30 11.30 4.17 -6.51
C VAL A 30 11.67 2.83 -7.17
N ASP A 31 12.65 2.15 -6.59
CA ASP A 31 13.04 0.80 -7.00
C ASP A 31 12.09 -0.25 -6.41
N GLU A 32 11.60 -0.01 -5.19
CA GLU A 32 10.56 -0.81 -4.52
C GLU A 32 9.58 0.08 -3.76
N MET A 33 8.38 -0.44 -3.49
CA MET A 33 7.37 0.22 -2.68
C MET A 33 6.92 -0.73 -1.57
N VAL A 34 7.28 -0.43 -0.33
CA VAL A 34 6.86 -1.20 0.85
C VAL A 34 5.55 -0.62 1.39
N VAL A 35 4.53 -1.46 1.52
CA VAL A 35 3.21 -1.05 2.03
C VAL A 35 2.84 -1.88 3.25
N ALA A 36 2.77 -1.23 4.41
CA ALA A 36 2.26 -1.84 5.63
C ALA A 36 0.72 -1.80 5.61
N VAL A 37 0.09 -2.94 5.38
CA VAL A 37 -1.37 -3.06 5.32
C VAL A 37 -1.87 -3.50 6.69
N GLY A 38 -2.64 -2.65 7.33
CA GLY A 38 -3.35 -2.98 8.56
C GLY A 38 -4.47 -3.99 8.31
N GLU A 39 -4.80 -4.81 9.30
CA GLU A 39 -5.98 -5.68 9.25
C GLU A 39 -7.21 -4.84 8.89
N SER A 40 -7.74 -5.12 7.71
CA SER A 40 -8.80 -4.33 7.08
C SER A 40 -10.08 -5.17 6.96
N ASP A 41 -11.23 -4.51 7.07
CA ASP A 41 -12.55 -5.11 6.89
C ASP A 41 -13.08 -4.98 5.45
N ASP A 42 -12.19 -4.62 4.51
CA ASP A 42 -12.42 -4.46 3.08
C ASP A 42 -11.29 -5.10 2.24
N ASP A 43 -11.40 -4.97 0.91
CA ASP A 43 -10.42 -5.52 -0.04
C ASP A 43 -9.14 -4.68 -0.17
N THR A 44 -8.78 -3.83 0.81
CA THR A 44 -7.58 -2.97 0.75
C THR A 44 -6.32 -3.78 0.44
N ARG A 45 -6.12 -4.92 1.10
CA ARG A 45 -4.95 -5.77 0.86
C ARG A 45 -4.86 -6.22 -0.61
N LEU A 46 -5.96 -6.73 -1.15
CA LEU A 46 -6.04 -7.21 -2.54
C LEU A 46 -5.85 -6.06 -3.53
N LEU A 47 -6.38 -4.88 -3.21
CA LEU A 47 -6.15 -3.67 -3.99
C LEU A 47 -4.66 -3.36 -4.05
N ILE A 48 -3.94 -3.32 -2.92
CA ILE A 48 -2.51 -3.03 -2.88
C ILE A 48 -1.70 -4.08 -3.65
N GLU A 49 -2.03 -5.37 -3.50
CA GLU A 49 -1.37 -6.47 -4.21
C GLU A 49 -1.53 -6.33 -5.74
N SER A 50 -2.66 -5.81 -6.20
CA SER A 50 -2.93 -5.60 -7.62
C SER A 50 -2.13 -4.47 -8.26
N LEU A 51 -1.46 -3.60 -7.48
CA LEU A 51 -0.79 -2.40 -7.99
C LEU A 51 0.55 -2.67 -8.68
N GLY A 52 1.08 -3.89 -8.59
CA GLY A 52 2.19 -4.36 -9.42
C GLY A 52 3.35 -4.98 -8.67
N SER A 53 4.33 -5.47 -9.42
CA SER A 53 5.43 -6.30 -8.91
C SER A 53 6.48 -5.57 -8.07
N LYS A 54 6.49 -4.23 -8.08
CA LYS A 54 7.36 -3.42 -7.21
C LYS A 54 6.85 -3.34 -5.77
N ILE A 55 5.63 -3.80 -5.51
CA ILE A 55 4.98 -3.70 -4.20
C ILE A 55 5.46 -4.84 -3.31
N ARG A 56 5.93 -4.49 -2.11
CA ARG A 56 6.24 -5.42 -1.03
C ARG A 56 5.27 -5.16 0.13
N ILE A 57 4.34 -6.08 0.34
CA ILE A 57 3.33 -5.94 1.40
C ILE A 57 3.89 -6.46 2.73
N ILE A 58 3.62 -5.72 3.81
CA ILE A 58 3.80 -6.17 5.19
C ILE A 58 2.44 -6.16 5.86
N ASP A 59 1.96 -7.32 6.30
CA ASP A 59 0.76 -7.44 7.12
C ASP A 59 1.02 -6.89 8.53
N THR A 60 0.10 -6.06 9.01
CA THR A 60 0.18 -5.45 10.34
C THR A 60 -1.17 -5.53 11.04
N ILE A 61 -1.14 -5.69 12.35
CA ILE A 61 -2.31 -5.55 13.23
C ILE A 61 -2.09 -4.24 13.98
N TRP A 62 -3.09 -3.35 13.94
CA TRP A 62 -3.00 -2.06 14.61
C TRP A 62 -3.84 -2.12 15.88
N ASP A 63 -3.32 -1.53 16.96
CA ASP A 63 -4.12 -1.25 18.14
C ASP A 63 -5.16 -0.17 17.79
N ASP A 64 -6.35 -0.24 18.40
CA ASP A 64 -7.41 0.77 18.23
C ASP A 64 -7.21 1.98 19.16
#